data_AF-A0A3N5IC95-F1
#
_entry.id   AF-A0A3N5IC95-F1
#
_cell.length_a   1.000
_cell.length_b   1.000
_cell.length_c   1.000
_cell.angle_alpha   90.00
_cell.angle_beta   90.00
_cell.angle_gamma   90.00
#
_symmetry.space_group_name_H-M   'P 1'
#
loop_
_entity.id
_entity.type
_entity.pdbx_description
1 polymer ?
#
loop_
_entity_poly.entity_id
_entity_poly.type
_entity_poly.pdbx_seq_one_letter_code
_entity_poly.pdbx_strand_id
1 'polypeptide(L)'
;MADGSSSQASAFEETSASINEIASMTKQNAENARFANRLIIENTNLVEQADQSMQDLQQSMKHISEAGSEIGKIIKTIDGIAFQTNLLALNAAVEAARAGEAGAGFAVVANEVRSLALKSTEASKHTAELIKNTLSRIEEGSGLVDKTGELFDQILAGTQKAKNLINEISEASHEQSQGLDQINQAIVQIEGVTQKNAEGAEEMATDMAFFQLEPGNPKMLPAPEE
;
A
#
# COMPACT_ATOMS: atom_id res chain seq x y z
N MET A 1 -39.21 44.27 21.03
CA MET A 1 -38.19 44.35 19.97
C MET A 1 -36.78 44.14 20.53
N ALA A 2 -36.40 44.79 21.65
CA ALA A 2 -35.13 44.54 22.34
C ALA A 2 -34.83 43.05 22.66
N ASP A 3 -35.85 42.30 23.09
CA ASP A 3 -35.72 40.85 23.41
C ASP A 3 -35.41 39.98 22.18
N GLY A 4 -35.93 40.37 21.01
CA GLY A 4 -35.67 39.68 19.73
C GLY A 4 -34.25 39.91 19.23
N SER A 5 -33.76 41.16 19.28
CA SER A 5 -32.39 41.50 18.88
C SER A 5 -31.35 40.82 19.78
N SER A 6 -31.59 40.74 21.09
CA SER A 6 -30.67 40.04 22.02
C SER A 6 -30.65 38.54 21.76
N SER A 7 -31.80 37.91 21.52
CA SER A 7 -31.86 36.48 21.19
C SER A 7 -31.18 36.17 19.86
N GLN A 8 -31.29 37.06 18.87
CA GLN A 8 -30.59 36.93 17.58
C GLN A 8 -29.08 37.07 17.72
N ALA A 9 -28.59 38.01 18.54
CA ALA A 9 -27.17 38.17 18.83
C ALA A 9 -26.58 36.89 19.44
N SER A 10 -27.23 36.29 20.44
CA SER A 10 -26.77 35.02 21.03
C SER A 10 -26.77 33.86 20.04
N ALA A 11 -27.75 33.80 19.12
CA ALA A 11 -27.77 32.79 18.06
C ALA A 11 -26.61 32.97 17.06
N PHE A 12 -26.20 34.21 16.77
CA PHE A 12 -25.01 34.48 15.95
C PHE A 12 -23.72 34.09 16.65
N GLU A 13 -23.58 34.37 17.95
CA GLU A 13 -22.42 33.93 18.73
C GLU A 13 -22.28 32.40 18.72
N GLU A 14 -23.36 31.66 18.94
CA GLU A 14 -23.35 30.19 18.92
C GLU A 14 -23.03 29.64 17.51
N THR A 15 -23.58 30.26 16.47
CA THR A 15 -23.30 29.87 15.08
C THR A 15 -21.84 30.16 14.70
N SER A 16 -21.32 31.31 15.11
CA SER A 16 -19.91 31.70 14.89
C SER A 16 -18.96 30.77 15.63
N ALA A 17 -19.26 30.40 16.87
CA ALA A 17 -18.50 29.40 17.62
C ALA A 17 -18.47 28.05 16.88
N SER A 18 -19.62 27.58 16.40
CA SER A 18 -19.75 26.34 15.62
C SER A 18 -18.94 26.38 14.32
N ILE A 19 -18.95 27.51 13.61
CA ILE A 19 -18.17 27.68 12.37
C ILE A 19 -16.68 27.67 12.64
N ASN A 20 -16.22 28.32 13.72
CA ASN A 20 -14.81 28.30 14.10
C ASN A 20 -14.34 26.88 14.46
N GLU A 21 -15.18 26.09 15.13
CA GLU A 21 -14.90 24.68 15.42
C GLU A 21 -14.81 23.86 14.12
N ILE A 22 -15.77 24.02 13.20
CA ILE A 22 -15.76 23.34 11.89
C ILE A 22 -14.54 23.77 11.06
N ALA A 23 -14.15 25.04 11.07
CA ALA A 23 -12.97 25.54 10.38
C ALA A 23 -11.68 24.92 10.93
N SER A 24 -11.58 24.81 12.26
CA SER A 24 -10.48 24.11 12.93
C SER A 24 -10.41 22.64 12.50
N MET A 25 -11.53 21.91 12.53
CA MET A 25 -11.61 20.51 12.09
C MET A 25 -11.26 20.36 10.60
N THR A 26 -11.73 21.27 9.75
CA THR A 26 -11.45 21.27 8.31
C THR A 26 -9.96 21.45 8.03
N LYS A 27 -9.31 22.37 8.74
CA LYS A 27 -7.85 22.57 8.65
C LYS A 27 -7.09 21.32 9.11
N GLN A 28 -7.51 20.71 10.22
CA GLN A 28 -6.91 19.47 10.71
C GLN A 28 -7.08 18.32 9.71
N ASN A 29 -8.23 18.20 9.05
CA ASN A 29 -8.45 17.21 7.98
C ASN A 29 -7.51 17.42 6.80
N ALA A 30 -7.31 18.66 6.35
CA ALA A 30 -6.35 18.96 5.28
C ALA A 30 -4.91 18.61 5.66
N GLU A 31 -4.49 18.89 6.90
CA GLU A 31 -3.18 18.51 7.41
C GLU A 31 -3.00 16.99 7.51
N ASN A 32 -4.02 16.28 8.02
CA ASN A 32 -4.04 14.82 8.09
C ASN A 32 -3.99 14.19 6.69
N ALA A 33 -4.72 14.72 5.72
CA ALA A 33 -4.67 14.26 4.34
C ALA A 33 -3.25 14.42 3.74
N ARG A 34 -2.61 15.57 3.96
CA ARG A 34 -1.21 15.78 3.52
C ARG A 34 -0.23 14.82 4.19
N PHE A 35 -0.40 14.55 5.49
CA PHE A 35 0.42 13.57 6.21
C PHE A 35 0.21 12.15 5.65
N ALA A 36 -1.03 11.73 5.46
CA ALA A 36 -1.36 10.43 4.92
C ALA A 36 -0.86 10.25 3.47
N ASN A 37 -0.89 11.30 2.64
CA ASN A 37 -0.31 11.27 1.29
C ASN A 37 1.22 11.03 1.32
N ARG A 38 1.94 11.61 2.29
CA ARG A 38 3.38 11.33 2.47
C ARG A 38 3.64 9.87 2.84
N LEU A 39 2.86 9.33 3.79
CA LEU A 39 2.97 7.91 4.17
C LEU A 39 2.70 6.98 2.98
N ILE A 40 1.73 7.32 2.13
CA ILE A 40 1.45 6.55 0.91
C ILE A 40 2.64 6.57 -0.05
N ILE A 41 3.29 7.72 -0.25
CA ILE A 41 4.47 7.81 -1.12
C ILE A 41 5.62 6.95 -0.56
N GLU A 42 5.88 7.03 0.74
CA GLU A 42 6.88 6.19 1.40
C GLU A 42 6.56 4.70 1.27
N ASN A 43 5.30 4.31 1.48
CA ASN A 43 4.87 2.93 1.34
C ASN A 43 4.93 2.43 -0.11
N THR A 44 4.65 3.29 -1.08
CA THR A 44 4.79 2.97 -2.52
C THR A 44 6.24 2.61 -2.84
N ASN A 45 7.21 3.40 -2.36
CA ASN A 45 8.63 3.11 -2.55
C ASN A 45 9.05 1.78 -1.88
N LEU A 46 8.45 1.40 -0.75
CA LEU A 46 8.71 0.11 -0.10
C LEU A 46 8.15 -1.06 -0.90
N VAL A 47 6.95 -0.91 -1.46
CA VAL A 47 6.33 -1.93 -2.32
C VAL A 47 7.12 -2.11 -3.61
N GLU A 48 7.61 -1.03 -4.23
CA GLU A 48 8.48 -1.10 -5.41
C GLU A 48 9.80 -1.84 -5.13
N GLN A 49 10.43 -1.58 -3.97
CA GLN A 49 11.62 -2.32 -3.55
C GLN A 49 11.33 -3.80 -3.27
N ALA A 50 10.16 -4.11 -2.71
CA ALA A 50 9.72 -5.48 -2.49
C ALA A 50 9.50 -6.20 -3.83
N ASP A 51 8.87 -5.55 -4.81
CA ASP A 51 8.68 -6.08 -6.15
C ASP A 51 10.02 -6.41 -6.83
N GLN A 52 10.98 -5.47 -6.79
CA GLN A 52 12.32 -5.72 -7.32
C GLN A 52 12.99 -6.93 -6.64
N SER A 53 12.87 -7.04 -5.31
CA SER A 53 13.42 -8.17 -4.56
C SER A 53 12.77 -9.50 -4.96
N MET A 54 11.48 -9.48 -5.32
CA MET A 54 10.76 -10.67 -5.81
C MET A 54 11.23 -11.08 -7.21
N GLN A 55 11.49 -10.11 -8.10
CA GLN A 55 12.08 -10.37 -9.42
C GLN A 55 13.49 -11.00 -9.29
N ASP A 56 14.33 -10.47 -8.41
CA ASP A 56 15.67 -11.02 -8.13
C ASP A 56 15.59 -12.44 -7.57
N LEU A 57 14.60 -12.71 -6.71
CA LEU A 57 14.34 -14.04 -6.16
C LEU A 57 13.87 -15.01 -7.24
N GLN A 58 12.98 -14.58 -8.14
CA GLN A 58 12.51 -15.37 -9.29
C GLN A 58 13.69 -15.74 -10.20
N GLN A 59 14.58 -14.79 -10.49
CA GLN A 59 15.79 -15.05 -11.27
C GLN A 59 16.73 -16.03 -10.57
N SER A 60 16.89 -15.90 -9.24
CA SER A 60 17.69 -16.82 -8.44
C SER A 60 17.13 -18.24 -8.49
N MET A 61 15.81 -18.42 -8.36
CA MET A 61 15.16 -19.73 -8.49
C MET A 61 15.40 -20.35 -9.85
N LYS A 62 15.33 -19.55 -10.93
CA LYS A 62 15.66 -20.00 -12.29
C LYS A 62 17.11 -20.48 -12.40
N HIS A 63 18.07 -19.73 -11.89
CA HIS A 63 19.49 -20.13 -11.90
C HIS A 63 19.73 -21.43 -11.11
N ILE A 64 19.07 -21.61 -9.95
CA ILE A 64 19.18 -22.84 -9.17
C ILE A 64 18.57 -24.03 -9.94
N SER A 65 17.44 -23.83 -10.63
CA SER A 65 16.82 -24.86 -11.47
C SER A 65 17.73 -25.28 -12.63
N GLU A 66 18.32 -24.32 -13.33
CA GLU A 66 19.29 -24.56 -14.40
C GLU A 66 20.52 -25.33 -13.88
N ALA A 67 21.10 -24.91 -12.75
CA ALA A 67 22.21 -25.59 -12.11
C ALA A 67 21.84 -27.03 -11.71
N GLY A 68 20.66 -27.25 -11.14
CA GLY A 68 20.18 -28.59 -10.79
C GLY A 68 20.02 -29.50 -12.01
N SER A 69 19.55 -28.96 -13.14
CA SER A 69 19.45 -29.68 -14.41
C SER A 69 20.82 -30.11 -14.94
N GLU A 70 21.82 -29.21 -14.88
CA GLU A 70 23.20 -29.54 -15.26
C GLU A 70 23.81 -30.62 -14.37
N ILE A 71 23.61 -30.55 -13.05
CA ILE A 71 24.04 -31.61 -12.13
C ILE A 71 23.37 -32.94 -12.51
N GLY A 72 22.09 -32.93 -12.86
CA GLY A 72 21.37 -34.11 -13.34
C GLY A 72 22.03 -34.76 -14.58
N LYS A 73 22.50 -33.94 -15.54
CA LYS A 73 23.24 -34.43 -16.72
C LYS A 73 24.59 -35.04 -16.34
N ILE A 74 25.30 -34.45 -15.38
CA ILE A 74 26.56 -34.98 -14.85
C ILE A 74 26.34 -36.35 -14.20
N ILE A 75 25.33 -36.47 -13.34
CA ILE A 75 25.00 -37.75 -12.68
C ILE A 75 24.64 -38.83 -13.70
N LYS A 76 23.90 -38.49 -14.77
CA LYS A 76 23.62 -39.42 -15.86
C LYS A 76 24.89 -39.89 -16.58
N THR A 77 25.87 -39.00 -16.73
CA THR A 77 27.18 -39.34 -17.32
C THR A 77 27.96 -40.29 -16.40
N ILE A 78 27.95 -40.06 -15.09
CA ILE A 78 28.60 -40.93 -14.09
C ILE A 78 27.96 -42.33 -14.10
N ASP A 79 26.63 -42.44 -14.16
CA ASP A 79 25.95 -43.74 -14.28
C ASP A 79 26.37 -44.48 -15.57
N GLY A 80 26.52 -43.75 -16.68
CA GLY A 80 27.05 -44.30 -17.93
C GLY A 80 28.49 -44.84 -17.81
N ILE A 81 29.37 -44.11 -17.12
CA ILE A 81 30.76 -44.53 -16.87
C ILE A 81 30.77 -45.77 -15.96
N ALA A 82 29.95 -45.79 -14.91
CA ALA A 82 29.82 -46.93 -14.01
C ALA A 82 29.33 -48.18 -14.77
N PHE A 83 28.34 -48.03 -15.65
CA PHE A 83 27.86 -49.10 -16.51
C PHE A 83 28.95 -49.65 -17.45
N GLN A 84 29.70 -48.78 -18.12
CA GLN A 84 30.84 -49.19 -18.96
C GLN A 84 31.93 -49.89 -18.15
N THR A 85 32.23 -49.40 -16.95
CA THR A 85 33.22 -50.00 -16.03
C THR A 85 32.77 -51.40 -15.61
N ASN A 86 31.48 -51.58 -15.30
CA ASN A 86 30.91 -52.88 -14.99
C ASN A 86 31.03 -53.88 -16.15
N LEU A 87 30.81 -53.43 -17.39
CA LEU A 87 31.00 -54.27 -18.59
C LEU A 87 32.48 -54.65 -18.82
N LEU A 88 33.40 -53.70 -18.64
CA LEU A 88 34.84 -53.96 -18.74
C LEU A 88 35.30 -54.96 -17.67
N ALA A 89 34.83 -54.82 -16.43
CA ALA A 89 35.12 -55.72 -15.34
C ALA A 89 34.57 -57.14 -15.59
N LEU A 90 33.36 -57.24 -16.17
CA LEU A 90 32.80 -58.52 -16.59
C LEU A 90 33.67 -59.20 -17.65
N ASN A 91 34.11 -58.47 -18.68
CA ASN A 91 34.99 -59.01 -19.71
C ASN A 91 36.34 -59.47 -19.13
N ALA A 92 36.91 -58.70 -18.20
CA ALA A 92 38.14 -59.07 -17.51
C ALA A 92 37.98 -60.34 -16.66
N ALA A 93 36.83 -60.49 -15.97
CA ALA A 93 36.53 -61.71 -15.20
C ALA A 93 36.41 -62.94 -16.10
N VAL A 94 35.81 -62.80 -17.29
CA VAL A 94 35.71 -63.87 -18.29
C VAL A 94 37.08 -64.28 -18.81
N GLU A 95 37.94 -63.31 -19.18
CA GLU A 95 39.27 -63.62 -19.69
C GLU A 95 40.18 -64.21 -18.60
N ALA A 96 40.04 -63.75 -17.35
CA ALA A 96 40.72 -64.34 -16.20
C ALA A 96 40.31 -65.80 -15.97
N ALA A 97 39.02 -66.12 -16.10
CA ALA A 97 38.55 -67.51 -16.03
C ALA A 97 39.11 -68.37 -17.17
N ARG A 98 39.27 -67.79 -18.37
CA ARG A 98 39.85 -68.46 -19.53
C ARG A 98 41.34 -68.78 -19.36
N ALA A 99 42.07 -67.95 -18.63
CA ALA A 99 43.49 -68.14 -18.31
C ALA A 99 43.75 -69.20 -17.20
N GLY A 100 42.71 -69.75 -16.58
CA GLY A 100 42.83 -70.79 -15.55
C GLY A 100 43.60 -70.30 -14.31
N GLU A 101 44.56 -71.09 -13.80
CA GLU A 101 45.33 -70.73 -12.60
C GLU A 101 46.13 -69.44 -12.76
N ALA A 102 46.63 -69.13 -13.96
CA ALA A 102 47.39 -67.91 -14.22
C ALA A 102 46.52 -66.63 -14.09
N GLY A 103 45.20 -66.76 -14.21
CA GLY A 103 44.24 -65.65 -14.13
C GLY A 103 43.63 -65.43 -12.74
N ALA A 104 43.91 -66.29 -11.75
CA ALA A 104 43.23 -66.29 -10.46
C ALA A 104 43.31 -64.94 -9.72
N GLY A 105 44.49 -64.29 -9.74
CA GLY A 105 44.67 -62.95 -9.14
C GLY A 105 43.89 -61.86 -9.89
N PHE A 106 43.84 -61.92 -11.22
CA PHE A 106 43.09 -60.98 -12.05
C PHE A 106 41.57 -61.12 -11.86
N ALA A 107 41.08 -62.33 -11.64
CA ALA A 107 39.65 -62.58 -11.38
C ALA A 107 39.16 -61.88 -10.10
N VAL A 108 39.98 -61.83 -9.05
CA VAL A 108 39.64 -61.13 -7.80
C VAL A 108 39.53 -59.62 -8.04
N VAL A 109 40.51 -59.04 -8.74
CA VAL A 109 40.50 -57.60 -9.07
C VAL A 109 39.29 -57.26 -9.95
N ALA A 110 38.99 -58.07 -10.96
CA ALA A 110 37.84 -57.86 -11.82
C ALA A 110 36.50 -57.86 -11.05
N ASN A 111 36.35 -58.77 -10.08
CA ASN A 111 35.16 -58.81 -9.23
C ASN A 111 35.05 -57.57 -8.31
N GLU A 112 36.16 -57.10 -7.75
CA GLU A 112 36.17 -55.89 -6.91
C GLU A 112 35.82 -54.64 -7.73
N VAL A 113 36.40 -54.48 -8.92
CA VAL A 113 36.06 -53.39 -9.85
C VAL A 113 34.58 -53.44 -10.23
N ARG A 114 34.04 -54.64 -10.48
CA ARG A 114 32.61 -54.83 -10.78
C ARG A 114 31.72 -54.40 -9.61
N SER A 115 32.10 -54.78 -8.38
CA SER A 115 31.39 -54.39 -7.16
C SER A 115 31.38 -52.87 -6.97
N LEU A 116 32.52 -52.20 -7.17
CA LEU A 116 32.65 -50.74 -7.14
C LEU A 116 31.78 -50.06 -8.20
N ALA A 117 31.75 -50.59 -9.42
CA ALA A 117 30.92 -50.05 -10.50
C ALA A 117 29.42 -50.13 -10.17
N LEU A 118 28.95 -51.27 -9.63
CA LEU A 118 27.55 -51.42 -9.20
C LEU A 118 27.18 -50.45 -8.06
N LYS A 119 28.05 -50.29 -7.06
CA LYS A 119 27.87 -49.29 -5.98
C LYS A 119 27.82 -47.86 -6.53
N SER A 120 28.64 -47.54 -7.54
CA SER A 120 28.64 -46.22 -8.18
C SER A 120 27.33 -45.95 -8.95
N THR A 121 26.78 -46.94 -9.65
CA THR A 121 25.45 -46.85 -10.27
C THR A 121 24.35 -46.63 -9.23
N GLU A 122 24.37 -47.37 -8.13
CA GLU A 122 23.38 -47.20 -7.05
C GLU A 122 23.43 -45.79 -6.43
N ALA A 123 24.64 -45.32 -6.11
CA ALA A 123 24.85 -43.97 -5.59
C ALA A 123 24.38 -42.89 -6.59
N SER A 124 24.72 -43.06 -7.88
CA SER A 124 24.30 -42.13 -8.94
C SER A 124 22.78 -42.06 -9.06
N LYS A 125 22.07 -43.19 -8.98
CA LYS A 125 20.61 -43.22 -8.99
C LYS A 125 20.01 -42.49 -7.78
N HIS A 126 20.57 -42.73 -6.59
CA HIS A 126 20.12 -42.03 -5.37
C HIS A 126 20.33 -40.51 -5.49
N THR A 127 21.49 -40.07 -5.98
CA THR A 127 21.75 -38.64 -6.21
C THR A 127 20.82 -38.04 -7.28
N ALA A 128 20.52 -38.78 -8.35
CA ALA A 128 19.57 -38.34 -9.37
C ALA A 128 18.16 -38.13 -8.79
N GLU A 129 17.72 -39.00 -7.90
CA GLU A 129 16.43 -38.86 -7.21
C GLU A 129 16.41 -37.63 -6.29
N LEU A 130 17.48 -37.40 -5.52
CA LEU A 130 17.62 -36.18 -4.69
C LEU A 130 17.54 -34.91 -5.55
N ILE A 131 18.26 -34.86 -6.67
CA ILE A 131 18.22 -33.71 -7.59
C ILE A 131 16.81 -33.50 -8.14
N LYS A 132 16.14 -34.57 -8.57
CA LYS A 132 14.76 -34.48 -9.07
C LYS A 132 13.81 -33.91 -8.02
N ASN A 133 13.92 -34.38 -6.77
CA ASN A 133 13.11 -33.88 -5.66
C ASN A 133 13.43 -32.41 -5.35
N THR A 134 14.70 -32.01 -5.40
CA THR A 134 15.10 -30.61 -5.22
C THR A 134 14.55 -29.71 -6.32
N LEU A 135 14.60 -30.13 -7.59
CA LEU A 135 14.03 -29.38 -8.71
C LEU A 135 12.51 -29.18 -8.56
N SER A 136 11.78 -30.23 -8.14
CA SER A 136 10.34 -30.14 -7.84
C SER A 136 10.04 -29.09 -6.76
N ARG A 137 10.85 -29.05 -5.69
CA ARG A 137 10.69 -28.06 -4.61
C ARG A 137 11.00 -26.63 -5.06
N ILE A 138 11.96 -26.46 -5.96
CA ILE A 138 12.28 -25.16 -6.56
C ILE A 138 11.12 -24.68 -7.43
N GLU A 139 10.51 -25.58 -8.22
CA GLU A 139 9.34 -25.26 -9.05
C GLU A 139 8.14 -24.83 -8.20
N GLU A 140 7.85 -25.57 -7.12
CA GLU A 140 6.84 -25.17 -6.12
C GLU A 140 7.15 -23.80 -5.51
N GLY A 141 8.42 -23.57 -5.14
CA GLY A 141 8.89 -22.29 -4.61
C GLY A 141 8.72 -21.14 -5.61
N SER A 142 9.04 -21.37 -6.89
CA SER A 142 8.84 -20.39 -7.97
C SER A 142 7.38 -19.99 -8.09
N GLY A 143 6.45 -20.94 -8.03
CA GLY A 143 5.02 -20.63 -8.06
C GLY A 143 4.54 -19.79 -6.86
N LEU A 144 5.13 -19.98 -5.68
CA LEU A 144 4.84 -19.13 -4.52
C LEU A 144 5.39 -17.72 -4.68
N VAL A 145 6.56 -17.57 -5.29
CA VAL A 145 7.17 -16.28 -5.61
C VAL A 145 6.30 -15.52 -6.60
N ASP A 146 5.87 -16.17 -7.69
CA ASP A 146 4.99 -15.57 -8.71
C ASP A 146 3.68 -15.07 -8.09
N LYS A 147 3.02 -15.92 -7.28
CA LYS A 147 1.78 -15.54 -6.59
C LYS A 147 1.97 -14.37 -5.61
N THR A 148 3.14 -14.30 -4.97
CA THR A 148 3.45 -13.20 -4.06
C THR A 148 3.70 -11.91 -4.84
N GLY A 149 4.29 -11.97 -6.04
CA GLY A 149 4.38 -10.84 -6.97
C GLY A 149 3.00 -10.29 -7.33
N GLU A 150 2.05 -11.16 -7.71
CA GLU A 150 0.67 -10.73 -8.01
C GLU A 150 -0.03 -10.04 -6.83
N LEU A 151 0.31 -10.41 -5.59
CA LEU A 151 -0.22 -9.74 -4.40
C LEU A 151 0.40 -8.34 -4.21
N PHE A 152 1.69 -8.16 -4.50
CA PHE A 152 2.32 -6.84 -4.48
C PHE A 152 1.74 -5.92 -5.54
N ASP A 153 1.46 -6.41 -6.75
CA ASP A 153 0.77 -5.65 -7.79
C ASP A 153 -0.61 -5.15 -7.32
N GLN A 154 -1.37 -6.01 -6.64
CA GLN A 154 -2.66 -5.64 -6.06
C GLN A 154 -2.52 -4.59 -4.94
N ILE A 155 -1.49 -4.71 -4.09
CA ILE A 155 -1.18 -3.73 -3.04
C ILE A 155 -0.80 -2.38 -3.67
N LEU A 156 -0.01 -2.37 -4.74
CA LEU A 156 0.38 -1.17 -5.45
C LEU A 156 -0.86 -0.46 -6.05
N ALA A 157 -1.74 -1.22 -6.71
CA ALA A 157 -3.00 -0.71 -7.23
C ALA A 157 -3.91 -0.15 -6.12
N GLY A 158 -3.99 -0.83 -4.98
CA GLY A 158 -4.74 -0.37 -3.80
C GLY A 158 -4.17 0.93 -3.22
N THR A 159 -2.85 1.00 -3.10
CA THR A 159 -2.11 2.17 -2.61
C THR A 159 -2.34 3.38 -3.52
N GLN A 160 -2.34 3.18 -4.84
CA GLN A 160 -2.62 4.27 -5.79
C GLN A 160 -4.06 4.78 -5.69
N LYS A 161 -5.06 3.90 -5.45
CA LYS A 161 -6.44 4.34 -5.18
C LYS A 161 -6.54 5.14 -3.89
N ALA A 162 -5.88 4.68 -2.82
CA ALA A 162 -5.84 5.39 -1.55
C ALA A 162 -5.20 6.78 -1.71
N LYS A 163 -4.13 6.89 -2.51
CA LYS A 163 -3.50 8.19 -2.86
C LYS A 163 -4.50 9.16 -3.47
N ASN A 164 -5.28 8.70 -4.45
CA ASN A 164 -6.25 9.54 -5.13
C ASN A 164 -7.34 10.02 -4.17
N LEU A 165 -7.90 9.12 -3.35
CA LEU A 165 -8.91 9.48 -2.35
C LEU A 165 -8.41 10.51 -1.34
N ILE A 166 -7.14 10.40 -0.92
CA ILE A 166 -6.56 11.36 0.02
C ILE A 166 -6.34 12.73 -0.63
N ASN A 167 -5.96 12.76 -1.91
CA ASN A 167 -5.89 14.02 -2.65
C ASN A 167 -7.28 14.67 -2.76
N GLU A 168 -8.32 13.90 -3.08
CA GLU A 168 -9.71 14.37 -3.10
C GLU A 168 -10.14 14.92 -1.73
N ILE A 169 -9.79 14.26 -0.62
CA ILE A 169 -10.06 14.78 0.74
C ILE A 169 -9.33 16.11 0.98
N SER A 170 -8.06 16.22 0.55
CA SER A 170 -7.29 17.46 0.70
C SER A 170 -7.89 18.61 -0.10
N GLU A 171 -8.37 18.34 -1.32
CA GLU A 171 -9.03 19.32 -2.19
C GLU A 171 -10.38 19.74 -1.61
N ALA A 172 -11.23 18.77 -1.23
CA ALA A 172 -12.52 19.04 -0.60
C ALA A 172 -12.37 19.83 0.72
N SER A 173 -11.36 19.50 1.54
CA SER A 173 -11.08 20.25 2.77
C SER A 173 -10.62 21.69 2.46
N HIS A 174 -9.91 21.91 1.35
CA HIS A 174 -9.54 23.26 0.93
C HIS A 174 -10.76 24.07 0.50
N GLU A 175 -11.66 23.48 -0.29
CA GLU A 175 -12.92 24.11 -0.70
C GLU A 175 -13.83 24.40 0.52
N GLN A 176 -13.93 23.47 1.46
CA GLN A 176 -14.65 23.67 2.72
C GLN A 176 -14.09 24.86 3.50
N SER A 177 -12.76 24.99 3.60
CA SER A 177 -12.14 26.14 4.27
C SER A 177 -12.52 27.46 3.60
N GLN A 178 -12.52 27.52 2.27
CA GLN A 178 -12.94 28.72 1.53
C GLN A 178 -14.44 29.03 1.75
N GLY A 179 -15.29 28.00 1.74
CA GLY A 179 -16.73 28.16 2.01
C GLY A 179 -17.00 28.65 3.43
N LEU A 180 -16.25 28.18 4.42
CA LEU A 180 -16.36 28.66 5.80
C LEU A 180 -15.94 30.12 5.95
N ASP A 181 -14.89 30.56 5.26
CA ASP A 181 -14.51 31.98 5.23
C ASP A 181 -15.64 32.86 4.66
N GLN A 182 -16.34 32.39 3.61
CA GLN A 182 -17.49 33.10 3.04
C GLN A 182 -18.67 33.15 4.00
N ILE A 183 -18.98 32.04 4.68
CA ILE A 183 -20.06 31.99 5.68
C ILE A 183 -19.73 32.94 6.84
N ASN A 184 -18.49 32.94 7.31
CA ASN A 184 -18.04 33.82 8.39
C ASN A 184 -18.22 35.30 8.00
N GLN A 185 -17.87 35.69 6.77
CA GLN A 185 -18.13 37.04 6.25
C GLN A 185 -19.63 37.37 6.20
N ALA A 186 -20.47 36.43 5.78
CA ALA A 186 -21.92 36.63 5.73
C ALA A 186 -22.51 36.84 7.14
N ILE A 187 -22.03 36.11 8.16
CA ILE A 187 -22.46 36.30 9.54
C ILE A 187 -22.13 37.70 10.04
N VAL A 188 -20.89 38.17 9.81
CA VAL A 188 -20.48 39.53 10.21
C VAL A 188 -21.37 40.60 9.54
N GLN A 189 -21.76 40.39 8.28
CA GLN A 189 -22.68 41.30 7.59
C GLN A 189 -24.09 41.27 8.20
N ILE A 190 -24.62 40.08 8.52
CA ILE A 190 -25.94 39.93 9.13
C ILE A 190 -25.96 40.52 10.55
N GLU A 191 -24.90 40.32 11.32
CA GLU A 191 -24.72 40.93 12.64
C GLU A 191 -24.79 42.46 12.53
N GLY A 192 -24.08 43.06 11.58
CA GLY A 192 -24.13 44.50 11.33
C GLY A 192 -25.51 45.03 10.91
N VAL A 193 -26.29 44.26 10.13
CA VAL A 193 -27.67 44.63 9.79
C VAL A 193 -28.60 44.48 11.00
N THR A 194 -28.41 43.42 11.80
CA THR A 194 -29.21 43.17 13.02
C THR A 194 -29.00 44.27 14.04
N GLN A 195 -27.76 44.73 14.22
CA GLN A 195 -27.43 45.84 15.09
C GLN A 195 -28.07 47.15 14.62
N LYS A 196 -27.97 47.48 13.33
CA LYS A 196 -28.67 48.64 12.75
C LYS A 196 -30.20 48.58 12.92
N ASN A 197 -30.79 47.40 12.79
CA ASN A 197 -32.22 47.22 13.01
C ASN A 197 -32.59 47.44 14.49
N ALA A 198 -31.74 47.03 15.42
CA ALA A 198 -31.93 47.28 16.86
C ALA A 198 -31.83 48.78 17.18
N GLU A 199 -30.80 49.46 16.66
CA GLU A 199 -30.61 50.92 16.79
C GLU A 199 -31.82 51.69 16.24
N GLY A 200 -32.26 51.36 15.01
CA GLY A 200 -33.44 51.99 14.41
C GLY A 200 -34.73 51.73 15.18
N ALA A 201 -34.90 50.54 15.78
CA ALA A 201 -36.04 50.24 16.63
C ALA A 201 -36.01 51.05 17.94
N GLU A 202 -34.83 51.28 18.51
CA GLU A 202 -34.65 52.12 19.71
C GLU A 202 -34.90 53.60 19.40
N GLU A 203 -34.42 54.10 18.26
CA GLU A 203 -34.70 55.45 17.75
C GLU A 203 -36.22 55.64 17.56
N MET A 204 -36.89 54.71 16.87
CA MET A 204 -38.35 54.76 16.69
C MET A 204 -39.12 54.70 18.01
N ALA A 205 -38.65 53.91 18.98
CA ALA A 205 -39.26 53.85 20.31
C ALA A 205 -39.09 55.16 21.07
N THR A 206 -37.93 55.81 20.93
CA THR A 206 -37.62 57.12 21.52
C THR A 206 -38.49 58.22 20.90
N ASP A 207 -38.63 58.23 19.58
CA ASP A 207 -39.51 59.14 18.86
C ASP A 207 -40.98 58.97 19.29
N MET A 208 -41.45 57.73 19.41
CA MET A 208 -42.81 57.45 19.90
C MET A 208 -43.01 57.90 21.35
N ALA A 209 -42.01 57.72 22.22
CA ALA A 209 -42.07 58.19 23.61
C ALA A 209 -42.08 59.72 23.68
N PHE A 210 -41.30 60.40 22.82
CA PHE A 210 -41.33 61.85 22.67
C PHE A 210 -42.72 62.35 22.24
N PHE A 211 -43.34 61.71 21.24
CA PHE A 211 -44.70 62.01 20.82
C PHE A 211 -45.76 61.77 21.91
N GLN A 212 -45.59 60.76 22.77
CA GLN A 212 -46.50 60.49 23.89
C GLN A 212 -46.34 61.50 25.04
N LEU A 213 -45.16 62.10 25.21
CA LEU A 213 -44.89 63.12 26.22
C LEU A 213 -45.35 64.53 25.80
N GLU A 214 -45.54 64.77 24.49
CA GLU A 214 -46.24 65.96 23.96
C GLU A 214 -47.58 65.61 23.28
N PRO A 215 -48.62 65.17 24.01
CA PRO A 215 -49.94 65.00 23.42
C PRO A 215 -50.58 66.39 23.21
N GLY A 216 -50.21 67.04 22.11
CA GLY A 216 -50.87 68.25 21.62
C GLY A 216 -50.35 69.57 22.18
N ASN A 217 -49.22 70.05 21.66
CA ASN A 217 -48.99 71.48 21.57
C ASN A 217 -49.06 71.94 20.10
N PRO A 218 -50.23 72.33 19.58
CA PRO A 218 -50.35 72.92 18.27
C PRO A 218 -49.88 74.38 18.33
N LYS A 219 -48.56 74.62 18.42
CA LYS A 219 -48.00 75.93 18.09
C LYS A 219 -47.53 75.93 16.64
N MET A 220 -48.49 76.37 15.81
CA MET A 220 -48.33 77.11 14.57
C MET A 220 -47.14 76.72 13.69
N LEU A 221 -47.46 76.02 12.60
CA LEU A 221 -46.83 76.29 11.30
C LEU A 221 -46.67 77.82 11.14
N PRO A 222 -45.46 78.35 10.92
CA PRO A 222 -45.37 79.69 10.35
C PRO A 222 -46.05 79.63 8.98
N ALA A 223 -47.04 80.50 8.79
CA ALA A 223 -47.69 80.69 7.49
C ALA A 223 -46.63 81.04 6.43
N PRO A 224 -46.86 80.68 5.15
CA PRO A 224 -45.88 80.91 4.10
C PRO A 224 -45.75 82.41 3.78
N GLU A 225 -44.49 82.85 3.72
CA GLU A 225 -43.84 83.92 2.95
C GLU A 225 -44.53 85.28 2.73
N GLU A 226 -43.82 86.35 3.13
CA GLU A 226 -43.32 87.44 2.26
C GLU A 226 -42.17 88.20 2.93
#